data_AF-F8GEM9-F1
#
_entry.id   AF-F8GEM9-F1
#
_cell.length_a   1.000
_cell.length_b   1.000
_cell.length_c   1.000
_cell.angle_alpha   90.00
_cell.angle_beta   90.00
_cell.angle_gamma   90.00
#
_symmetry.space_group_name_H-M   'P 1'
#
loop_
_entity.id
_entity.type
_entity.pdbx_description
1 polymer ?
#
loop_
_entity_poly.entity_id
_entity_poly.type
_entity_poly.pdbx_seq_one_letter_code
_entity_poly.pdbx_strand_id
1 'polypeptide(L)' 'MKGLFNLVITLAIITPVTIFFGYIIMDEGDQFTAEHYMVTGLSTVPLIFALLVKFLMSGAEKE' A
#
# COMPACT_ATOMS: atom_id res chain seq x y z
N MET A 1 11.17 12.35 12.72
CA MET A 1 11.41 11.46 11.56
C MET A 1 10.80 10.06 11.73
N LYS A 2 11.18 9.26 12.75
CA LYS A 2 10.67 7.88 12.92
C LYS A 2 9.13 7.76 12.99
N GLY A 3 8.46 8.63 13.75
CA GLY A 3 7.00 8.62 13.87
C GLY A 3 6.27 8.96 12.56
N LEU A 4 6.72 10.01 11.86
CA LEU A 4 6.19 10.39 10.54
C LEU A 4 6.39 9.28 9.51
N PHE A 5 7.54 8.63 9.53
CA PHE A 5 7.83 7.55 8.59
C PHE A 5 6.98 6.30 8.84
N ASN A 6 6.78 5.94 10.12
CA ASN A 6 5.84 4.88 10.48
C ASN A 6 4.40 5.24 10.06
N LEU A 7 3.99 6.49 10.21
CA LEU A 7 2.69 6.96 9.73
C LEU A 7 2.55 6.77 8.22
N VAL A 8 3.57 7.11 7.43
CA VAL A 8 3.57 6.89 5.96
C VAL A 8 3.39 5.41 5.62
N ILE A 9 4.12 4.52 6.30
CA ILE A 9 3.98 3.07 6.11
C ILE A 9 2.56 2.60 6.47
N THR A 10 2.02 3.05 7.60
CA THR A 10 0.65 2.70 8.03
C THR A 10 -0.39 3.16 7.01
N LEU A 11 -0.30 4.41 6.54
CA LEU A 11 -1.21 4.93 5.52
C LEU A 11 -1.08 4.15 4.21
N ALA A 12 0.14 3.82 3.79
CA ALA A 12 0.39 3.05 2.58
C ALA A 12 -0.11 1.59 2.65
N ILE A 13 -0.26 1.02 3.85
CA ILE A 13 -0.93 -0.27 4.06
C ILE A 13 -2.46 -0.11 4.03
N ILE A 14 -2.98 0.94 4.66
CA ILE A 14 -4.43 1.17 4.77
C ILE A 14 -5.06 1.45 3.40
N THR A 15 -4.36 2.13 2.50
CA THR A 15 -4.86 2.49 1.16
C THR A 15 -5.33 1.27 0.35
N PRO A 16 -4.50 0.25 0.05
CA PRO A 16 -4.96 -0.92 -0.70
C PRO A 16 -6.06 -1.70 0.01
N VAL A 17 -6.03 -1.78 1.35
CA VAL A 17 -7.07 -2.44 2.14
C VAL A 17 -8.41 -1.71 1.98
N THR A 18 -8.39 -0.38 2.07
CA THR A 18 -9.59 0.45 1.91
C THR A 18 -10.13 0.37 0.49
N ILE A 19 -9.28 0.36 -0.54
CA ILE A 19 -9.69 0.21 -1.93
C ILE A 19 -10.37 -1.15 -2.14
N PHE A 20 -9.76 -2.23 -1.64
CA PHE A 20 -10.32 -3.57 -1.76
C PHE A 20 -11.69 -3.71 -1.09
N PHE A 21 -11.82 -3.27 0.16
CA PHE A 21 -13.11 -3.27 0.85
C PHE A 21 -14.09 -2.27 0.26
N GLY A 22 -13.61 -1.17 -0.30
CA GLY A 22 -14.42 -0.20 -1.03
C GLY A 22 -15.17 -0.86 -2.17
N TYR A 23 -14.48 -1.66 -2.99
CA TYR A 23 -15.14 -2.45 -4.05
C TYR A 23 -16.20 -3.40 -3.48
N ILE A 24 -15.89 -4.14 -2.41
CA ILE A 24 -16.85 -5.07 -1.79
C ILE A 24 -18.11 -4.34 -1.27
N ILE A 25 -17.96 -3.14 -0.71
CA ILE A 25 -19.05 -2.39 -0.07
C ILE A 25 -19.89 -1.61 -1.09
N MET A 26 -19.29 -1.14 -2.19
CA MET A 26 -20.01 -0.33 -3.18
C MET A 26 -21.14 -1.12 -3.87
N ASP A 27 -21.07 -2.45 -3.93
CA ASP A 27 -22.13 -3.33 -4.48
C ASP A 27 -22.64 -2.92 -5.89
N GLU A 28 -21.80 -2.19 -6.63
CA GLU A 28 -22.09 -1.70 -7.99
C GLU A 28 -21.63 -2.74 -9.01
N GLY A 29 -22.33 -3.88 -9.10
CA GLY A 29 -22.06 -4.91 -10.10
C GLY A 29 -20.89 -5.84 -9.73
N ASP A 30 -20.21 -6.41 -10.73
CA ASP A 30 -19.13 -7.36 -10.50
C ASP A 30 -17.91 -6.67 -9.87
N GLN A 31 -17.64 -7.00 -8.61
CA GLN A 31 -16.53 -6.44 -7.86
C GLN A 31 -15.23 -7.22 -8.05
N PHE A 32 -15.31 -8.45 -8.56
CA PHE A 32 -14.16 -9.34 -8.69
C PHE A 32 -13.60 -9.34 -10.11
N THR A 33 -13.36 -8.15 -10.64
CA THR A 33 -12.85 -7.92 -11.99
C THR A 33 -11.34 -7.72 -12.00
N ALA A 34 -10.73 -7.94 -13.16
CA ALA A 34 -9.29 -7.73 -13.35
C ALA A 34 -8.90 -6.26 -13.06
N GLU A 35 -9.76 -5.31 -13.43
CA GLU A 35 -9.56 -3.88 -13.22
C GLU A 35 -9.51 -3.52 -11.73
N HIS A 36 -10.45 -4.02 -10.92
CA HIS A 36 -10.46 -3.75 -9.48
C HIS A 36 -9.25 -4.36 -8.77
N TYR A 37 -8.85 -5.57 -9.15
CA TYR A 37 -7.62 -6.18 -8.64
C TYR A 37 -6.37 -5.42 -9.07
N MET A 38 -6.34 -4.93 -10.32
CA MET A 38 -5.22 -4.12 -10.82
C MET A 38 -5.10 -2.81 -10.04
N VAL A 39 -6.20 -2.09 -9.80
CA VAL A 39 -6.18 -0.85 -9.01
C VAL A 39 -5.76 -1.12 -7.57
N THR A 40 -6.30 -2.19 -6.96
CA THR A 40 -5.88 -2.63 -5.62
C THR A 40 -4.38 -2.94 -5.58
N GLY A 41 -3.86 -3.69 -6.55
CA GLY A 41 -2.44 -4.02 -6.65
C GLY A 41 -1.55 -2.78 -6.83
N LEU A 42 -1.90 -1.89 -7.77
CA LEU A 42 -1.16 -0.66 -8.03
C LEU A 42 -1.13 0.28 -6.82
N SER A 43 -2.18 0.26 -5.99
CA SER A 43 -2.24 1.07 -4.78
C SER A 43 -1.27 0.62 -3.67
N THR A 44 -0.62 -0.54 -3.82
CA THR A 44 0.47 -1.00 -2.93
C THR A 44 1.83 -0.36 -3.25
N VAL A 45 1.99 0.28 -4.42
CA VAL A 45 3.26 0.88 -4.86
C VAL A 45 3.85 1.86 -3.81
N PRO A 46 3.08 2.77 -3.20
CA PRO A 46 3.60 3.64 -2.14
C PRO A 46 4.21 2.88 -0.96
N LEU A 47 3.64 1.73 -0.59
CA LEU A 47 4.16 0.90 0.49
C LEU A 47 5.52 0.30 0.12
N ILE A 48 5.65 -0.20 -1.10
CA ILE A 48 6.91 -0.75 -1.63
C ILE A 48 8.01 0.32 -1.53
N PHE A 49 7.76 1.53 -2.01
CA PHE A 49 8.72 2.63 -1.93
C PHE A 49 9.04 3.03 -0.49
N ALA A 50 8.05 3.11 0.39
CA ALA A 50 8.28 3.43 1.79
C ALA A 50 9.17 2.36 2.46
N LEU A 51 8.95 1.07 2.18
CA LEU A 51 9.80 -0.01 2.68
C LEU A 51 11.20 0.02 2.07
N LEU A 52 11.34 0.37 0.79
CA LEU A 52 12.63 0.48 0.11
C LEU A 52 13.46 1.62 0.71
N VAL A 53 12.85 2.78 0.97
CA VAL A 53 13.50 3.88 1.70
C VAL A 53 13.88 3.46 3.11
N LYS A 54 13.01 2.70 3.81
CA LYS A 54 13.31 2.17 5.14
C LYS A 54 14.56 1.29 5.13
N PHE A 55 14.63 0.40 4.14
CA PHE A 55 15.73 -0.51 3.93
C PHE A 55 17.05 0.26 3.71
N LEU A 56 17.07 1.21 2.78
CA LEU A 56 18.23 2.05 2.52
C LEU A 56 18.67 2.83 3.77
N MET A 57 17.72 3.40 4.52
CA MET A 57 17.99 4.12 5.77
C MET A 57 18.49 3.24 6.91
N SER A 58 18.21 1.93 6.87
CA SER A 58 18.63 0.99 7.93
C SER A 58 20.12 0.62 7.86
N GLY A 59 20.83 1.08 6.82
CA GLY A 59 22.25 0.80 6.64
C GLY A 59 22.52 -0.66 6.28
N ALA A 60 21.63 -1.28 5.50
CA ALA A 60 21.79 -2.64 4.98
C ALA A 60 23.03 -2.84 4.08
N GLU A 61 23.78 -1.75 3.79
CA GLU A 61 25.12 -1.75 3.16
C GLU A 61 26.29 -1.76 4.17
N LYS A 62 26.07 -2.04 5.46
CA LYS A 62 27.16 -2.08 6.47
C LYS A 62 27.99 -3.37 6.48
N GLU A 63 27.96 -4.14 5.39
CA GLU A 63 28.90 -5.25 5.12
C GLU A 63 29.64 -5.01 3.80
#